data_AF-A0A2H3DNN3-F1
#
_entry.id   AF-A0A2H3DNN3-F1
#
_cell.length_a   1.000
_cell.length_b   1.000
_cell.length_c   1.000
_cell.angle_alpha   90.00
_cell.angle_beta   90.00
_cell.angle_gamma   90.00
#
_symmetry.space_group_name_H-M   'P 1'
#
loop_
_entity.id
_entity.type
_entity.pdbx_description
1 polymer ?
#
loop_
_entity_poly.entity_id
_entity_poly.type
_entity_poly.pdbx_seq_one_letter_code
_entity_poly.pdbx_strand_id
1 'polypeptide(L)'
;MQRYKQETGKEIKLNHATVINHTKGKNTRAQNNAQKAWLTPEEVEVIIAYIIELGNHEFPLSHQWLNEHVDKILGAWLRDHFPIGGVRKK
;
A
#
# COMPACT_ATOMS: atom_id res chain seq x y z
N MET A 1 0.28 -15.89 -18.85
CA MET A 1 0.39 -17.09 -18.00
C MET A 1 1.27 -18.17 -18.62
N GLN A 2 0.99 -18.66 -19.83
CA GLN A 2 1.86 -19.64 -20.49
C GLN A 2 3.29 -19.12 -20.71
N ARG A 3 3.45 -17.86 -21.17
CA ARG A 3 4.77 -17.23 -21.36
C ARG A 3 5.57 -17.11 -20.04
N TYR A 4 4.95 -16.64 -18.96
CA TYR A 4 5.59 -16.56 -17.64
C TYR A 4 6.08 -17.93 -17.11
N LYS A 5 5.29 -18.99 -17.29
CA LYS A 5 5.68 -20.36 -16.91
C LYS A 5 6.88 -20.85 -17.74
N GLN A 6 6.90 -20.53 -19.04
CA GLN A 6 8.03 -20.86 -19.92
C GLN A 6 9.31 -20.08 -19.55
N GLU A 7 9.19 -18.82 -19.18
CA GLU A 7 10.34 -17.96 -18.83
C GLU A 7 10.88 -18.23 -17.42
N THR A 8 10.02 -18.49 -16.44
CA THR A 8 10.42 -18.61 -15.01
C THR A 8 10.42 -20.04 -14.49
N GLY A 9 9.86 -21.00 -15.23
CA GLY A 9 9.64 -22.38 -14.78
C GLY A 9 8.61 -22.51 -13.64
N LYS A 10 8.07 -21.39 -13.13
CA LYS A 10 7.18 -21.36 -11.97
C LYS A 10 5.72 -21.42 -12.40
N GLU A 11 4.99 -22.35 -11.82
CA GLU A 11 3.54 -22.45 -12.00
C GLU A 11 2.81 -21.71 -10.88
N ILE A 12 2.11 -20.64 -11.24
CA ILE A 12 1.28 -19.90 -10.29
C ILE A 12 -0.14 -20.46 -10.37
N LYS A 13 -0.58 -21.10 -9.28
CA LYS A 13 -1.95 -21.59 -9.14
C LYS A 13 -2.89 -20.41 -8.88
N LEU A 14 -3.58 -19.97 -9.92
CA LEU A 14 -4.60 -18.92 -9.86
C LEU A 14 -6.00 -19.52 -9.91
N ASN A 15 -6.91 -18.99 -9.09
CA ASN A 15 -8.33 -19.36 -9.16
C ASN A 15 -8.90 -18.95 -10.53
N HIS A 16 -9.62 -19.87 -11.18
CA HIS A 16 -10.30 -19.62 -12.46
C HIS A 16 -11.20 -18.38 -12.42
N ALA A 17 -11.87 -18.12 -11.30
CA ALA A 17 -12.70 -16.93 -11.12
C ALA A 17 -11.88 -15.64 -11.21
N THR A 18 -10.64 -15.62 -10.70
CA THR A 18 -9.75 -14.47 -10.80
C THR A 18 -9.37 -14.19 -12.26
N VAL A 19 -9.09 -15.23 -13.04
CA VAL A 19 -8.76 -15.10 -14.47
C VAL A 19 -9.97 -14.55 -15.24
N ILE A 20 -11.17 -15.10 -15.02
CA ILE A 20 -12.40 -14.66 -15.67
C ILE A 20 -12.76 -13.22 -15.29
N ASN A 21 -12.61 -12.86 -14.01
CA ASN A 21 -12.88 -11.50 -13.56
C ASN A 21 -11.91 -10.50 -14.20
N HIS A 22 -10.64 -10.88 -14.34
CA HIS A 22 -9.64 -10.04 -14.99
C HIS A 22 -9.90 -9.87 -16.49
N THR A 23 -10.26 -10.93 -17.23
CA THR A 23 -10.61 -10.83 -18.66
C THR A 23 -11.90 -10.03 -18.90
N LYS A 24 -12.83 -10.03 -17.92
CA LYS A 24 -14.03 -9.18 -17.94
C LYS A 24 -13.76 -7.72 -17.56
N GLY A 25 -12.50 -7.32 -17.36
CA GLY A 25 -12.12 -5.94 -17.04
C GLY A 25 -12.53 -5.50 -15.63
N LYS A 26 -12.83 -6.43 -14.71
CA LYS A 26 -13.09 -6.05 -13.32
C LYS A 26 -11.82 -5.52 -12.67
N ASN A 27 -12.01 -4.58 -11.73
CA ASN A 27 -10.92 -3.98 -10.99
C ASN A 27 -10.01 -5.03 -10.35
N THR A 28 -8.72 -4.90 -10.60
CA THR A 28 -7.70 -5.67 -9.91
C THR A 28 -7.66 -5.31 -8.43
N ARG A 29 -7.02 -6.16 -7.61
CA ARG A 29 -6.77 -5.83 -6.20
C ARG A 29 -6.02 -4.51 -6.05
N ALA A 30 -5.02 -4.26 -6.91
CA ALA A 30 -4.26 -3.01 -6.88
C ALA A 30 -5.17 -1.80 -7.15
N GLN A 31 -6.03 -1.86 -8.17
CA GLN A 31 -6.97 -0.77 -8.49
C GLN A 31 -8.01 -0.55 -7.38
N ASN A 32 -8.60 -1.63 -6.85
CA ASN A 32 -9.54 -1.51 -5.74
C ASN A 32 -8.88 -0.97 -4.46
N ASN A 33 -7.62 -1.30 -4.21
CA ASN A 33 -6.88 -0.79 -3.06
C ASN A 33 -6.50 0.68 -3.27
N ALA A 34 -6.11 1.08 -4.48
CA ALA A 34 -5.84 2.49 -4.82
C ALA A 34 -7.09 3.36 -4.61
N GLN A 35 -8.27 2.87 -4.99
CA GLN A 35 -9.55 3.57 -4.75
C GLN A 35 -9.90 3.72 -3.25
N LYS A 36 -9.34 2.87 -2.39
CA LYS A 36 -9.56 2.88 -0.94
C LYS A 36 -8.35 3.40 -0.17
N ALA A 37 -7.32 3.87 -0.89
CA ALA A 37 -6.11 4.36 -0.29
C ALA A 37 -6.42 5.69 0.41
N TRP A 38 -5.81 5.87 1.56
CA TRP A 38 -5.91 7.09 2.35
C TRP A 38 -4.95 8.19 1.85
N LEU A 39 -3.92 7.76 1.12
CA LEU A 39 -2.84 8.57 0.60
C LEU A 39 -2.92 8.57 -0.92
N THR A 40 -2.66 9.73 -1.51
CA THR A 40 -2.38 9.85 -2.93
C THR A 40 -1.02 9.22 -3.25
N PRO A 41 -0.78 8.78 -4.51
CA PRO A 41 0.53 8.26 -4.92
C PRO A 41 1.68 9.21 -4.58
N GLU A 42 1.47 10.51 -4.76
CA GLU A 42 2.45 11.57 -4.49
C GLU A 42 2.82 11.60 -3.00
N GLU A 43 1.84 11.48 -2.11
CA GLU A 43 2.09 11.46 -0.67
C GLU A 43 2.75 10.18 -0.19
N VAL A 44 2.42 9.05 -0.83
CA VAL A 44 3.12 7.79 -0.57
C VAL A 44 4.61 7.94 -0.86
N GLU A 45 4.99 8.60 -1.95
CA GLU A 45 6.39 8.87 -2.28
C GLU A 45 7.07 9.76 -1.23
N VAL A 46 6.42 10.84 -0.79
CA VAL A 46 6.95 11.73 0.25
C VAL A 46 7.16 10.98 1.58
N ILE A 47 6.18 10.17 1.99
CA ILE A 47 6.27 9.39 3.23
C ILE A 47 7.38 8.33 3.12
N ILE A 48 7.51 7.65 1.98
CA ILE A 48 8.59 6.68 1.75
C ILE A 48 9.96 7.38 1.83
N ALA A 49 10.13 8.53 1.18
CA ALA A 49 11.38 9.28 1.22
C ALA A 49 11.75 9.67 2.67
N TYR A 50 10.77 10.16 3.43
CA TYR A 50 10.95 10.51 4.83
C TYR A 50 11.32 9.29 5.71
N ILE A 51 10.71 8.13 5.48
CA ILE A 51 11.03 6.89 6.20
C ILE A 51 12.45 6.42 5.89
N ILE A 52 12.87 6.50 4.61
CA ILE A 52 14.22 6.16 4.18
C ILE A 52 15.23 7.08 4.88
N GLU A 53 14.97 8.38 4.92
CA GLU A 53 15.81 9.33 5.65
C GLU A 53 15.90 8.97 7.14
N LEU A 54 14.78 8.73 7.82
CA LEU A 54 14.76 8.29 9.21
C LEU A 54 15.60 7.02 9.45
N GLY A 55 15.48 6.04 8.56
CA GLY A 55 16.25 4.79 8.65
C GLY A 55 17.75 5.01 8.46
N ASN A 56 18.15 5.93 7.58
CA ASN A 56 19.54 6.32 7.39
C ASN A 56 20.13 7.05 8.61
N HIS A 57 19.28 7.73 9.40
CA HIS A 57 19.67 8.38 10.66
C HIS A 57 19.75 7.40 11.86
N GLU A 58 19.82 6.08 11.60
CA GLU A 58 19.90 5.01 12.61
C GLU A 58 18.77 5.02 13.63
N PHE A 59 17.65 5.70 13.33
CA PHE A 59 16.48 5.64 14.19
C PHE A 59 15.87 4.24 14.11
N PRO A 60 15.61 3.58 15.26
CA PRO A 60 14.92 2.31 15.25
C PRO A 60 13.51 2.51 14.70
N LEU A 61 13.32 2.10 13.45
CA LEU A 61 12.04 2.05 12.73
C LEU A 61 11.17 0.95 13.33
N SER A 62 10.65 1.19 14.53
CA SER A 62 9.59 0.37 15.07
C SER A 62 8.31 0.64 14.29
N HIS A 63 7.51 -0.40 14.05
CA HIS A 63 6.21 -0.26 13.41
C HIS A 63 5.29 0.73 14.15
N GLN A 64 5.44 0.88 15.47
CA GLN A 64 4.71 1.86 16.25
C GLN A 64 5.10 3.31 15.86
N TRP A 65 6.40 3.60 15.81
CA TRP A 65 6.90 4.93 15.44
C TRP A 65 6.47 5.32 14.03
N LEU A 66 6.49 4.35 13.11
CA LEU A 66 6.02 4.57 11.75
C LEU A 66 4.54 5.00 11.72
N ASN A 67 3.69 4.32 12.48
CA ASN A 67 2.27 4.65 12.56
C ASN A 67 2.04 6.01 13.20
N GLU A 68 2.72 6.33 14.30
CA GLU A 68 2.62 7.64 14.95
C GLU A 68 3.02 8.78 14.01
N HIS A 69 4.06 8.56 13.20
CA HIS A 69 4.51 9.55 12.24
C HIS A 69 3.54 9.72 11.08
N VAL A 70 3.04 8.62 10.52
CA VAL A 70 2.01 8.63 9.48
C VAL A 70 0.73 9.30 9.98
N ASP A 71 0.29 9.00 11.21
CA ASP A 71 -0.89 9.60 11.84
C ASP A 71 -0.69 11.10 12.06
N LYS A 72 0.51 11.57 12.45
CA LYS A 72 0.81 13.00 12.57
C LYS A 72 0.76 13.73 11.22
N ILE A 73 1.38 13.16 10.18
CA ILE A 73 1.36 13.74 8.83
C ILE A 73 -0.08 13.81 8.32
N LEU A 74 -0.80 12.70 8.39
CA LEU A 74 -2.17 12.61 7.90
C LEU A 74 -3.15 13.44 8.73
N GLY A 75 -2.99 13.51 10.05
CA GLY A 75 -3.78 14.38 10.90
C GLY A 75 -3.58 15.85 10.58
N ALA A 76 -2.34 16.27 10.29
CA ALA A 76 -2.05 17.64 9.87
C ALA A 76 -2.65 17.98 8.49
N TRP A 77 -2.69 17.01 7.58
CA TRP A 77 -3.17 17.19 6.22
C TRP A 77 -4.70 17.08 6.08
N LEU A 78 -5.28 15.99 6.60
CA LEU A 78 -6.72 15.69 6.51
C LEU A 78 -7.55 16.40 7.58
N ARG A 79 -6.93 16.88 8.66
CA ARG A 79 -7.60 17.61 9.78
C ARG A 79 -8.86 16.87 10.25
N ASP A 80 -10.03 17.47 10.06
CA ASP A 80 -11.32 16.94 10.53
C ASP A 80 -11.74 15.65 9.79
N HIS A 81 -11.14 15.37 8.63
CA HIS A 81 -11.35 14.11 7.91
C HIS A 81 -10.47 12.96 8.41
N PHE A 82 -9.55 13.22 9.34
CA PHE A 82 -8.69 12.19 9.90
C PHE A 82 -9.41 11.42 11.03
N PRO A 83 -9.39 10.07 11.02
CA PRO A 83 -10.04 9.26 12.03
C PRO A 83 -9.37 9.44 13.39
N ILE A 84 -10.19 9.58 14.42
CA ILE A 84 -9.76 9.70 15.83
C ILE A 84 -8.90 8.50 16.27
N GLY A 85 -9.04 7.34 15.61
CA GLY A 85 -8.28 6.13 15.90
C GLY A 85 -6.95 5.96 15.13
N GLY A 86 -6.58 6.91 14.26
CA GLY A 86 -5.41 6.78 13.40
C GLY A 86 -5.58 5.76 12.26
N VAL A 87 -4.50 5.50 11.53
CA VAL A 87 -4.48 4.57 10.38
C VAL A 87 -4.34 3.12 10.84
N ARG A 88 -3.89 2.89 12.08
CA ARG A 88 -3.67 1.54 12.62
C ARG A 88 -5.01 0.80 12.81
N LYS A 89 -5.13 -0.35 12.16
CA LYS A 89 -6.22 -1.31 12.42
C LYS A 89 -6.02 -1.90 13.83
N LYS A 90 -7.08 -1.91 14.65
CA LYS A 90 -7.14 -2.70 15.89
C LYS A 90 -7.06 -4.19 15.59
#